data_AF-A0A0H2RAP5-F1
#
_entry.id   AF-A0A0H2RAP5-F1
#
_cell.length_a   1.000
_cell.length_b   1.000
_cell.length_c   1.000
_cell.angle_alpha   90.00
_cell.angle_beta   90.00
_cell.angle_gamma   90.00
#
_symmetry.space_group_name_H-M   'P 1'
#
loop_
_entity.id
_entity.type
_entity.pdbx_description
1 polymer ?
#
loop_
_entity_poly.entity_id
_entity_poly.type
_entity_poly.pdbx_seq_one_letter_code
_entity_poly.pdbx_strand_id
1 'polypeptide(L)'
;MSKAVIGSGSSRRDTPSRGSVLTRLKPISNFIDAGAKRDVESVVKKIEQIRRHGETTIFERHADTSISLSDAELAKLKSLCKKLVDLSSSERATERYASEEIIRLSVEDPRIHLFLKELQLFPSGSYDLSMHTCCSFARFTIDDASVEVHGLWSDLFQISRGTVEGSAQTNDTMAEYLEHKNFYFIDYLQNRESSFLSARYLRHALKLGVVGNALYFIVNFWHRYLKIAINDAERSGDESIVEWSNLDGCFQSLPSGALRTAYAPPPLLADFLAQTIVYRRSNKVPSALQIFFCVPHMDPISLDKGLFSRISIDKTHFRLLPVYHAALFRALAEFPHESPLLPSEQNGRIHDAVKGMILFGDQIWTDYCEAAKQIWDYHYRNLSSESYTLPLSYYFHKITCLARNIPRCESPQ
;
A
#
# COMPACT_ATOMS: atom_id res chain seq x y z
N MET A 1 -27.53 70.74 -35.90
CA MET A 1 -26.61 70.56 -37.05
C MET A 1 -25.79 69.31 -36.82
N SER A 2 -25.79 68.46 -37.83
CA SER A 2 -25.35 67.07 -37.86
C SER A 2 -23.87 66.84 -37.61
N LYS A 3 -23.54 65.68 -37.02
CA LYS A 3 -22.47 64.79 -37.52
C LYS A 3 -22.64 63.38 -36.94
N ALA A 4 -23.06 62.47 -37.80
CA ALA A 4 -23.03 61.03 -37.58
C ALA A 4 -21.60 60.51 -37.78
N VAL A 5 -21.12 59.66 -36.88
CA VAL A 5 -19.88 58.90 -37.04
C VAL A 5 -20.27 57.43 -37.19
N ILE A 6 -19.99 56.91 -38.38
CA ILE A 6 -20.11 55.50 -38.76
C ILE A 6 -18.78 54.84 -38.40
N GLY A 7 -18.79 53.92 -37.44
CA GLY A 7 -17.64 53.11 -37.03
C GLY A 7 -17.79 51.67 -37.52
N SER A 8 -16.92 51.31 -38.45
CA SER A 8 -16.81 50.03 -39.15
C SER A 8 -16.16 48.91 -38.31
N GLY A 9 -16.76 47.71 -38.34
CA GLY A 9 -16.08 46.44 -38.63
C GLY A 9 -15.18 45.79 -37.56
N SER A 10 -15.59 44.63 -37.06
CA SER A 10 -14.70 43.47 -36.88
C SER A 10 -15.51 42.18 -36.78
N SER A 11 -15.73 41.54 -37.94
CA SER A 11 -16.24 40.17 -38.01
C SER A 11 -15.08 39.23 -37.67
N ARG A 12 -15.05 38.75 -36.42
CA ARG A 12 -14.17 37.65 -36.02
C ARG A 12 -14.65 36.38 -36.73
N ARG A 13 -13.88 35.94 -37.73
CA ARG A 13 -13.99 34.60 -38.30
C ARG A 13 -13.49 33.61 -37.26
N ASP A 14 -14.40 32.83 -36.69
CA ASP A 14 -14.07 31.66 -35.89
C ASP A 14 -13.29 30.68 -36.78
N THR A 15 -12.01 30.51 -36.47
CA THR A 15 -11.20 29.46 -37.08
C THR A 15 -11.62 28.15 -36.43
N PRO A 16 -11.95 27.10 -37.22
CA PRO A 16 -12.33 25.81 -36.67
C PRO A 16 -11.16 25.26 -35.86
N SER A 17 -11.38 25.09 -34.56
CA SER A 17 -10.39 24.56 -33.63
C SER A 17 -9.88 23.23 -34.19
N ARG A 18 -8.61 23.19 -34.58
CA ARG A 18 -7.90 21.95 -34.91
C ARG A 18 -7.88 21.11 -33.65
N GLY A 19 -8.86 20.21 -33.52
CA GLY A 19 -8.88 19.17 -32.51
C GLY A 19 -7.53 18.50 -32.49
N SER A 20 -6.82 18.70 -31.38
CA SER A 20 -5.42 18.32 -31.20
C SER A 20 -5.20 16.85 -31.55
N VAL A 21 -4.29 16.57 -32.49
CA VAL A 21 -3.84 15.22 -32.86
C VAL A 21 -3.43 14.40 -31.61
N LEU A 22 -3.05 15.06 -30.51
CA LEU A 22 -2.72 14.43 -29.22
C LEU A 22 -3.90 13.68 -28.58
N THR A 23 -5.16 14.06 -28.80
CA THR A 23 -6.30 13.31 -28.25
C THR A 23 -6.57 12.01 -29.00
N ARG A 24 -6.13 11.89 -30.27
CA ARG A 24 -6.27 10.65 -31.06
C ARG A 24 -5.14 9.64 -30.82
N LEU A 25 -4.04 10.03 -30.18
CA LEU A 25 -2.91 9.14 -29.87
C LEU A 25 -3.06 8.38 -28.53
N LYS A 26 -3.79 8.93 -27.56
CA LYS A 26 -4.06 8.26 -26.26
C LYS A 26 -4.73 6.89 -26.39
N PRO A 27 -5.74 6.68 -27.27
CA PRO A 27 -6.34 5.35 -27.44
C PRO A 27 -5.36 4.31 -27.95
N ILE A 28 -4.46 4.68 -28.87
CA ILE A 28 -3.50 3.77 -29.49
C ILE A 28 -2.45 3.31 -28.47
N SER A 29 -1.97 4.21 -27.60
CA SER A 29 -1.08 3.85 -26.49
C SER A 29 -1.71 2.81 -25.56
N ASN A 30 -2.98 3.00 -25.19
CA ASN A 30 -3.69 2.09 -24.29
C ASN A 30 -3.87 0.67 -24.88
N PHE A 31 -4.04 0.55 -26.20
CA PHE A 31 -4.15 -0.76 -26.86
C PHE A 31 -2.82 -1.50 -26.93
N ILE A 32 -1.71 -0.79 -27.19
CA ILE A 32 -0.36 -1.38 -27.22
C ILE A 32 0.01 -1.89 -25.82
N ASP A 33 -0.30 -1.11 -24.79
CA ASP A 33 -0.05 -1.49 -23.39
C ASP A 33 -0.85 -2.74 -22.97
N ALA A 34 -2.08 -2.89 -23.47
CA ALA A 34 -2.92 -4.05 -23.17
C ALA A 34 -2.39 -5.35 -23.80
N GLY A 35 -1.85 -5.28 -25.02
CA GLY A 35 -1.22 -6.44 -25.67
C GLY A 35 0.04 -6.88 -24.94
N ALA A 36 0.93 -5.91 -24.66
CA ALA A 36 2.16 -6.10 -23.90
C ALA A 36 1.91 -6.79 -22.54
N LYS A 37 0.94 -6.29 -21.78
CA LYS A 37 0.57 -6.83 -20.48
C LYS A 37 0.09 -8.29 -20.56
N ARG A 38 -0.75 -8.62 -21.55
CA ARG A 38 -1.26 -10.00 -21.73
C ARG A 38 -0.17 -11.01 -22.03
N ASP A 39 0.85 -10.63 -22.79
CA ASP A 39 1.98 -11.51 -23.11
C ASP A 39 2.78 -11.85 -21.86
N VAL A 40 3.07 -10.85 -21.01
CA VAL A 40 3.73 -11.04 -19.71
C VAL A 40 2.87 -11.91 -18.79
N GLU A 41 1.58 -11.58 -18.62
CA GLU A 41 0.65 -12.34 -17.78
C GLU A 41 0.53 -13.81 -18.22
N SER A 42 0.54 -14.08 -19.52
CA SER A 42 0.50 -15.44 -20.08
C SER A 42 1.75 -16.26 -19.71
N VAL A 43 2.93 -15.63 -19.71
CA VAL A 43 4.19 -16.27 -19.29
C VAL A 43 4.19 -16.52 -17.78
N VAL A 44 3.85 -15.50 -16.99
CA VAL A 44 3.79 -15.55 -15.52
C VAL A 44 2.82 -16.63 -15.06
N LYS A 45 1.60 -16.67 -15.59
CA LYS A 45 0.60 -17.67 -15.22
C LYS A 45 1.08 -19.11 -15.47
N LYS A 46 1.88 -19.34 -16.52
CA LYS A 46 2.47 -20.65 -16.79
C LYS A 46 3.57 -21.00 -15.79
N ILE A 47 4.39 -20.03 -15.39
CA ILE A 47 5.39 -20.17 -14.33
C ILE A 47 4.70 -20.54 -13.01
N GLU A 48 3.69 -19.77 -12.62
CA GLU A 48 2.87 -19.98 -11.42
C GLU A 48 2.17 -21.34 -11.42
N GLN A 49 1.68 -21.80 -12.57
CA GLN A 49 1.07 -23.11 -12.70
C GLN A 49 2.09 -24.25 -12.48
N ILE A 50 3.27 -24.17 -13.10
CA ILE A 50 4.34 -25.17 -12.90
C ILE A 50 4.80 -25.19 -11.43
N ARG A 51 4.91 -24.02 -10.81
CA ARG A 51 5.32 -23.85 -9.42
C ARG A 51 4.19 -23.98 -8.40
N ARG A 52 2.96 -24.19 -8.87
CA ARG A 52 1.75 -24.36 -8.05
C ARG A 52 1.54 -23.21 -7.07
N HIS A 53 1.73 -21.97 -7.52
CA HIS A 53 1.56 -20.77 -6.67
C HIS A 53 0.12 -20.60 -6.17
N GLY A 54 -0.88 -21.14 -6.88
CA GLY A 54 -2.28 -21.16 -6.41
C GLY A 54 -2.57 -22.20 -5.33
N GLU A 55 -1.69 -23.18 -5.14
CA GLU A 55 -1.84 -24.27 -4.15
C GLU A 55 -0.94 -24.08 -2.93
N THR A 56 0.06 -23.19 -3.04
CA THR A 56 1.08 -22.98 -2.01
C THR A 56 1.12 -21.52 -1.58
N THR A 57 1.41 -21.29 -0.31
CA THR A 57 1.75 -19.97 0.23
C THR A 57 3.19 -19.60 -0.10
N ILE A 58 3.53 -18.32 0.03
CA ILE A 58 4.93 -17.87 -0.08
C ILE A 58 5.83 -18.59 0.94
N PHE A 59 5.39 -18.72 2.18
CA PHE A 59 6.18 -19.36 3.25
C PHE A 59 6.44 -20.84 2.93
N GLU A 60 5.45 -21.52 2.35
CA GLU A 60 5.62 -22.89 1.88
C GLU A 60 6.69 -23.00 0.81
N ARG A 61 6.70 -22.12 -0.20
CA ARG A 61 7.71 -22.16 -1.27
C ARG A 61 9.12 -21.84 -0.80
N HIS A 62 9.25 -21.00 0.22
CA HIS A 62 10.54 -20.67 0.84
C HIS A 62 11.11 -21.82 1.66
N ALA A 63 10.23 -22.59 2.32
CA ALA A 63 10.64 -23.75 3.08
C ALA A 63 10.77 -25.03 2.24
N ASP A 64 9.92 -25.20 1.22
CA ASP A 64 9.95 -26.34 0.30
C ASP A 64 10.81 -26.02 -0.92
N THR A 65 12.10 -26.24 -0.77
CA THR A 65 12.94 -26.49 -1.94
C THR A 65 12.66 -27.87 -2.54
N SER A 66 11.55 -28.56 -2.23
CA SER A 66 11.37 -29.98 -2.58
C SER A 66 10.26 -30.31 -3.58
N ILE A 67 9.43 -29.36 -4.07
CA ILE A 67 8.48 -29.68 -5.16
C ILE A 67 9.28 -30.28 -6.31
N SER A 68 9.20 -31.60 -6.49
CA SER A 68 9.97 -32.33 -7.48
C SER A 68 9.36 -32.04 -8.83
N LEU A 69 10.01 -31.17 -9.60
CA LEU A 69 9.65 -30.94 -10.98
C LEU A 69 10.29 -32.05 -11.82
N SER A 70 9.55 -32.59 -12.79
CA SER A 70 10.16 -33.43 -13.82
C SER A 70 11.18 -32.62 -14.63
N ASP A 71 12.15 -33.29 -15.25
CA ASP A 71 13.15 -32.62 -16.11
C ASP A 71 12.51 -31.78 -17.21
N ALA A 72 11.38 -32.25 -17.75
CA ALA A 72 10.60 -31.54 -18.76
C ALA A 72 9.95 -30.25 -18.20
N GLU A 73 9.40 -30.30 -16.98
CA GLU A 73 8.85 -29.11 -16.31
C GLU A 73 9.95 -28.12 -15.94
N LEU A 74 11.10 -28.61 -15.48
CA LEU A 74 12.27 -27.80 -15.16
C LEU A 74 12.79 -27.07 -16.40
N ALA A 75 12.97 -27.78 -17.52
CA ALA A 75 13.39 -27.19 -18.78
C ALA A 75 12.38 -26.15 -19.30
N LYS A 76 11.08 -26.46 -19.19
CA LYS A 76 10.00 -25.53 -19.54
C LYS A 76 10.00 -24.28 -18.65
N LEU A 77 10.22 -24.44 -17.35
CA LEU A 77 10.32 -23.34 -16.41
C LEU A 77 11.51 -22.42 -16.74
N LYS A 78 12.70 -22.98 -16.97
CA LYS A 78 13.88 -22.21 -17.42
C LYS A 78 13.61 -21.45 -18.72
N SER A 79 12.94 -22.09 -19.68
CA SER A 79 12.54 -21.43 -20.95
C SER A 79 11.55 -20.28 -20.74
N LEU A 80 10.61 -20.41 -19.80
CA LEU A 80 9.66 -19.34 -19.47
C LEU A 80 10.33 -18.17 -18.73
N CYS A 81 11.23 -18.45 -17.79
CA CYS A 81 12.05 -17.44 -17.13
C CYS A 81 12.90 -16.66 -18.15
N LYS A 82 13.55 -17.36 -19.09
CA LYS A 82 14.28 -16.72 -20.19
C LYS A 82 13.36 -15.85 -21.04
N LYS A 83 12.17 -16.33 -21.39
CA LYS A 83 11.20 -15.51 -22.15
C LYS A 83 10.77 -14.26 -21.37
N LEU A 84 10.61 -14.35 -20.05
CA LEU A 84 10.25 -13.20 -19.22
C LEU A 84 11.36 -12.13 -19.22
N VAL A 85 12.61 -12.57 -19.24
CA VAL A 85 13.79 -11.71 -19.38
C VAL A 85 13.86 -11.04 -20.74
N ASP A 86 13.62 -11.81 -21.81
CA ASP A 86 13.59 -11.26 -23.17
C ASP A 86 12.52 -10.15 -23.26
N LEU A 87 11.38 -10.34 -22.60
CA LEU A 87 10.33 -9.32 -22.50
C LEU A 87 10.76 -8.11 -21.65
N SER A 88 11.51 -8.32 -20.56
CA SER A 88 12.07 -7.23 -19.73
C SER A 88 13.24 -6.49 -20.37
N SER A 89 13.64 -6.86 -21.59
CA SER A 89 14.72 -6.21 -22.35
C SER A 89 14.25 -5.65 -23.69
N SER A 90 12.94 -5.62 -23.93
CA SER A 90 12.35 -5.36 -25.25
C SER A 90 12.16 -3.88 -25.62
N GLU A 91 12.68 -2.93 -24.82
CA GLU A 91 12.53 -1.46 -24.98
C GLU A 91 11.09 -0.98 -25.22
N ARG A 92 10.11 -1.74 -24.71
CA ARG A 92 8.66 -1.57 -24.97
C ARG A 92 7.91 -1.46 -23.65
N ALA A 93 6.62 -1.12 -23.70
CA ALA A 93 5.75 -1.14 -22.52
C ALA A 93 5.76 -2.49 -21.78
N THR A 94 6.04 -3.60 -22.48
CA THR A 94 6.29 -4.94 -21.91
C THR A 94 7.40 -4.97 -20.88
N GLU A 95 8.41 -4.11 -21.02
CA GLU A 95 9.63 -4.10 -20.21
C GLU A 95 9.33 -3.87 -18.74
N ARG A 96 8.51 -2.84 -18.45
CA ARG A 96 8.11 -2.49 -17.09
C ARG A 96 7.28 -3.60 -16.44
N TYR A 97 6.29 -4.14 -17.16
CA TYR A 97 5.45 -5.22 -16.61
C TYR A 97 6.27 -6.48 -16.35
N ALA A 98 7.15 -6.86 -17.28
CA ALA A 98 8.02 -8.02 -17.10
C ALA A 98 9.00 -7.82 -15.93
N SER A 99 9.56 -6.62 -15.78
CA SER A 99 10.46 -6.28 -14.67
C SER A 99 9.77 -6.36 -13.31
N GLU A 100 8.55 -5.84 -13.17
CA GLU A 100 7.78 -5.98 -11.92
C GLU A 100 7.50 -7.46 -11.58
N GLU A 101 7.15 -8.26 -12.58
CA GLU A 101 6.86 -9.68 -12.39
C GLU A 101 8.11 -10.50 -12.08
N ILE A 102 9.28 -10.14 -12.63
CA ILE A 102 10.58 -10.71 -12.26
C ILE A 102 10.85 -10.48 -10.77
N ILE A 103 10.66 -9.25 -10.28
CA ILE A 103 10.86 -8.92 -8.86
C ILE A 103 9.88 -9.71 -8.00
N ARG A 104 8.59 -9.69 -8.34
CA ARG A 104 7.54 -10.39 -7.57
C ARG A 104 7.82 -11.89 -7.49
N LEU A 105 8.06 -12.55 -8.62
CA LEU A 105 8.30 -14.00 -8.66
C LEU A 105 9.58 -14.39 -7.91
N SER A 106 10.63 -13.55 -7.97
CA SER A 106 11.89 -13.78 -7.24
C SER A 106 11.70 -13.68 -5.73
N VAL A 107 10.89 -12.71 -5.26
CA VAL A 107 10.54 -12.58 -3.84
C VAL A 107 9.66 -13.75 -3.38
N GLU A 108 8.70 -14.17 -4.20
CA GLU A 108 7.70 -15.17 -3.83
C GLU A 108 8.16 -16.63 -3.95
N ASP A 109 9.21 -16.93 -4.72
CA ASP A 109 9.72 -18.29 -4.97
C ASP A 109 11.24 -18.30 -5.17
N PRO A 110 12.03 -18.74 -4.16
CA PRO A 110 13.49 -18.72 -4.23
C PRO A 110 14.08 -19.50 -5.41
N ARG A 111 13.39 -20.55 -5.88
CA ARG A 111 13.86 -21.32 -7.04
C ARG A 111 13.75 -20.51 -8.35
N ILE A 112 12.72 -19.67 -8.48
CA ILE A 112 12.60 -18.78 -9.62
C ILE A 112 13.74 -17.75 -9.59
N HIS A 113 14.02 -17.17 -8.42
CA HIS A 113 15.17 -16.27 -8.24
C HIS A 113 16.48 -16.93 -8.69
N LEU A 114 16.75 -18.18 -8.26
CA LEU A 114 17.96 -18.91 -8.67
C LEU A 114 18.05 -19.11 -10.19
N PHE A 115 16.95 -19.46 -10.88
CA PHE A 115 16.97 -19.59 -12.34
C PHE A 115 17.17 -18.27 -13.06
N LEU A 116 16.56 -17.18 -12.56
CA LEU A 116 16.75 -15.85 -13.14
C LEU A 116 18.19 -15.38 -12.96
N LYS A 117 18.81 -15.67 -11.82
CA LYS A 117 20.23 -15.42 -11.55
C LYS A 117 21.14 -16.24 -12.49
N GLU A 118 20.90 -17.54 -12.65
CA GLU A 118 21.66 -18.42 -13.56
C GLU A 118 21.68 -17.91 -15.00
N LEU A 119 20.59 -17.27 -15.44
CA LEU A 119 20.45 -16.74 -16.79
C LEU A 119 21.31 -15.49 -17.06
N GLN A 120 22.00 -14.93 -16.04
CA GLN A 120 22.93 -13.80 -16.13
C GLN A 120 22.41 -12.66 -17.02
N LEU A 121 21.30 -12.05 -16.58
CA LEU A 121 20.36 -11.35 -17.46
C LEU A 121 20.92 -10.13 -18.21
N PHE A 122 22.13 -9.65 -17.89
CA PHE A 122 22.67 -8.43 -18.51
C PHE A 122 24.19 -8.50 -18.69
N PRO A 123 24.72 -8.38 -19.93
CA PRO A 123 26.11 -8.02 -20.14
C PRO A 123 26.37 -6.67 -19.45
N SER A 124 27.39 -6.62 -18.62
CA SER A 124 27.81 -5.53 -17.71
C SER A 124 28.18 -4.18 -18.37
N GLY A 125 27.70 -3.89 -19.58
CA GLY A 125 28.25 -2.84 -20.45
C GLY A 125 27.74 -1.41 -20.24
N SER A 126 26.54 -1.20 -19.68
CA SER A 126 26.02 0.17 -19.45
C SER A 126 24.98 0.20 -18.35
N TYR A 127 25.41 -0.11 -17.13
CA TYR A 127 24.56 0.11 -15.97
C TYR A 127 24.63 1.60 -15.59
N ASP A 128 23.58 2.34 -15.95
CA ASP A 128 23.41 3.70 -15.44
C ASP A 128 22.63 3.64 -14.12
N LEU A 129 23.37 3.61 -13.01
CA LEU A 129 22.88 3.70 -11.62
C LEU A 129 22.02 4.95 -11.38
N SER A 130 22.10 5.97 -12.25
CA SER A 130 21.39 7.22 -12.04
C SER A 130 19.89 7.12 -12.32
N MET A 131 19.43 6.14 -13.12
CA MET A 131 18.02 5.98 -13.43
C MET A 131 17.36 4.87 -12.59
N HIS A 132 16.61 5.27 -11.55
CA HIS A 132 15.77 4.41 -10.70
C HIS A 132 14.51 3.96 -11.44
N THR A 133 14.70 3.15 -12.47
CA THR A 133 13.60 2.52 -13.21
C THR A 133 13.30 1.14 -12.62
N CYS A 134 12.07 0.67 -12.83
CA CYS A 134 11.66 -0.70 -12.49
C CYS A 134 12.66 -1.76 -13.00
N CYS A 135 13.26 -1.52 -14.17
CA CYS A 135 14.25 -2.40 -14.78
C CYS A 135 15.55 -2.47 -13.97
N SER A 136 15.98 -1.35 -13.36
CA SER A 136 17.13 -1.30 -12.46
C SER A 136 16.89 -2.13 -11.19
N PHE A 137 15.67 -2.13 -10.65
CA PHE A 137 15.30 -2.96 -9.50
C PHE A 137 15.21 -4.46 -9.87
N ALA A 138 14.66 -4.79 -11.04
CA ALA A 138 14.65 -6.16 -11.53
C ALA A 138 16.07 -6.70 -11.71
N ARG A 139 16.99 -5.88 -12.22
CA ARG A 139 18.43 -6.16 -12.31
C ARG A 139 19.08 -6.40 -10.95
N PHE A 140 18.83 -5.52 -9.97
CA PHE A 140 19.37 -5.73 -8.63
C PHE A 140 18.87 -7.03 -8.01
N THR A 141 17.57 -7.35 -8.17
CA THR A 141 16.92 -8.54 -7.57
C THR A 141 17.50 -9.89 -8.01
N ILE A 142 18.30 -9.90 -9.07
CA ILE A 142 18.93 -11.10 -9.64
C ILE A 142 20.46 -11.05 -9.53
N ASP A 143 21.00 -9.93 -9.04
CA ASP A 143 22.42 -9.68 -8.91
C ASP A 143 22.98 -10.40 -7.67
N ASP A 144 24.28 -10.64 -7.64
CA ASP A 144 24.98 -11.27 -6.53
C ASP A 144 24.79 -10.49 -5.22
N ALA A 145 24.71 -9.16 -5.28
CA ALA A 145 24.46 -8.31 -4.12
C ALA A 145 23.09 -8.58 -3.44
N SER A 146 22.10 -9.06 -4.19
CA SER A 146 20.76 -9.35 -3.64
C SER A 146 20.66 -10.71 -2.94
N VAL A 147 21.65 -11.60 -3.13
CA VAL A 147 21.63 -12.97 -2.59
C VAL A 147 21.55 -12.96 -1.08
N GLU A 148 22.27 -12.05 -0.42
CA GLU A 148 22.25 -11.93 1.04
C GLU A 148 20.88 -11.49 1.55
N VAL A 149 20.23 -10.56 0.86
CA VAL A 149 18.86 -10.11 1.18
C VAL A 149 17.88 -11.26 0.98
N HIS A 150 17.94 -11.95 -0.17
CA HIS A 150 17.10 -13.11 -0.45
C HIS A 150 17.28 -14.21 0.61
N GLY A 151 18.52 -14.57 0.94
CA GLY A 151 18.83 -15.58 1.94
C GLY A 151 18.30 -15.21 3.33
N LEU A 152 18.56 -13.97 3.77
CA LEU A 152 18.10 -13.46 5.06
C LEU A 152 16.57 -13.58 5.24
N TRP A 153 15.79 -13.16 4.24
CA TRP A 153 14.34 -13.25 4.32
C TRP A 153 13.81 -14.67 4.05
N SER A 154 14.48 -15.46 3.21
CA SER A 154 14.09 -16.85 2.94
C SER A 154 14.25 -17.73 4.16
N ASP A 155 15.34 -17.59 4.89
CA ASP A 155 15.58 -18.28 6.16
C ASP A 155 14.49 -17.97 7.18
N LEU A 156 14.10 -16.69 7.32
CA LEU A 156 12.99 -16.27 8.19
C LEU A 156 11.68 -16.98 7.81
N PHE A 157 11.36 -17.05 6.52
CA PHE A 157 10.15 -17.72 6.03
C PHE A 157 10.23 -19.25 6.12
N GLN A 158 11.42 -19.82 6.03
CA GLN A 158 11.64 -21.24 6.26
C GLN A 158 11.38 -21.60 7.73
N ILE A 159 11.91 -20.81 8.66
CA ILE A 159 11.65 -20.96 10.10
C ILE A 159 10.15 -20.80 10.38
N SER A 160 9.48 -19.86 9.70
CA SER A 160 8.05 -19.62 9.90
C SER A 160 7.15 -20.77 9.47
N ARG A 161 7.55 -21.65 8.54
CA ARG A 161 6.75 -22.84 8.17
C ARG A 161 6.83 -23.97 9.19
N GLY A 162 7.92 -24.09 9.95
CA GLY A 162 8.04 -25.13 10.99
C GLY A 162 6.89 -25.12 12.02
N THR A 163 6.07 -24.07 12.00
CA THR A 163 4.89 -23.77 12.82
C THR A 163 3.61 -24.56 12.52
N VAL A 164 3.63 -25.60 11.66
CA VAL A 164 2.40 -26.34 11.28
C VAL A 164 1.59 -26.86 12.49
N GLU A 165 2.15 -26.93 13.70
CA GLU A 165 1.37 -27.20 14.92
C GLU A 165 1.73 -26.32 16.11
N GLY A 166 1.62 -24.99 15.98
CA GLY A 166 1.40 -24.07 17.12
C GLY A 166 2.36 -24.17 18.33
N SER A 167 3.54 -24.77 18.15
CA SER A 167 4.44 -25.05 19.26
C SER A 167 5.16 -23.78 19.65
N ALA A 168 5.14 -23.43 20.94
CA ALA A 168 5.82 -22.25 21.49
C ALA A 168 7.30 -22.18 21.05
N GLN A 169 7.94 -23.34 20.90
CA GLN A 169 9.32 -23.51 20.47
C GLN A 169 9.65 -22.83 19.13
N THR A 170 8.70 -22.78 18.19
CA THR A 170 8.94 -22.17 16.86
C THR A 170 9.01 -20.65 16.91
N ASN A 171 8.19 -20.01 17.76
CA ASN A 171 8.26 -18.56 17.97
C ASN A 171 9.57 -18.16 18.67
N ASP A 172 10.07 -19.00 19.58
CA ASP A 172 11.35 -18.75 20.26
C ASP A 172 12.53 -18.86 19.29
N THR A 173 12.58 -19.91 18.44
CA THR A 173 13.60 -20.03 17.38
C THR A 173 13.55 -18.84 16.42
N MET A 174 12.35 -18.40 16.02
CA MET A 174 12.21 -17.24 15.16
C MET A 174 12.66 -15.96 15.86
N ALA A 175 12.32 -15.77 17.12
CA ALA A 175 12.74 -14.62 17.91
C ALA A 175 14.26 -14.57 18.05
N GLU A 176 14.92 -15.70 18.32
CA GLU A 176 16.38 -15.81 18.39
C GLU A 176 17.02 -15.45 17.04
N TYR A 177 16.49 -15.97 15.94
CA TYR A 177 16.94 -15.63 14.59
C TYR A 177 16.80 -14.13 14.31
N LEU A 178 15.63 -13.56 14.59
CA LEU A 178 15.33 -12.15 14.39
C LEU A 178 16.21 -11.25 15.26
N GLU A 179 16.48 -11.63 16.50
CA GLU A 179 17.38 -10.92 17.41
C GLU A 179 18.81 -10.92 16.85
N HIS A 180 19.33 -12.10 16.50
CA HIS A 180 20.69 -12.26 16.00
C HIS A 180 20.90 -11.54 14.66
N LYS A 181 19.88 -11.52 13.79
CA LYS A 181 19.94 -10.90 12.46
C LYS A 181 19.34 -9.50 12.37
N ASN A 182 18.86 -8.94 13.49
CA ASN A 182 18.18 -7.64 13.55
C ASN A 182 18.97 -6.52 12.85
N PHE A 183 20.29 -6.49 13.05
CA PHE A 183 21.16 -5.50 12.41
C PHE A 183 21.04 -5.53 10.88
N TYR A 184 21.14 -6.71 10.26
CA TYR A 184 21.09 -6.87 8.81
C TYR A 184 19.74 -6.49 8.23
N PHE A 185 18.63 -6.87 8.89
CA PHE A 185 17.29 -6.47 8.46
C PHE A 185 17.14 -4.95 8.41
N ILE A 186 17.62 -4.25 9.45
CA ILE A 186 17.54 -2.78 9.52
C ILE A 186 18.49 -2.13 8.51
N ASP A 187 19.72 -2.62 8.39
CA ASP A 187 20.71 -2.09 7.46
C ASP A 187 20.20 -2.18 6.01
N TYR A 188 19.68 -3.34 5.59
CA TYR A 188 19.15 -3.48 4.24
C TYR A 188 17.87 -2.67 3.98
N LEU A 189 17.05 -2.42 5.00
CA LEU A 189 15.89 -1.50 4.89
C LEU A 189 16.31 -0.03 4.76
N GLN A 190 17.47 0.35 5.31
CA GLN A 190 18.01 1.72 5.25
C GLN A 190 18.87 1.98 4.02
N ASN A 191 19.50 0.92 3.51
CA ASN A 191 20.34 0.99 2.32
C ASN A 191 19.48 1.27 1.08
N ARG A 192 19.88 2.30 0.31
CA ARG A 192 19.14 2.78 -0.86
C ARG A 192 18.92 1.71 -1.93
N GLU A 193 19.89 0.84 -2.14
CA GLU A 193 19.86 -0.16 -3.21
C GLU A 193 19.03 -1.38 -2.80
N SER A 194 19.13 -1.83 -1.54
CA SER A 194 18.43 -3.02 -1.05
C SER A 194 17.08 -2.76 -0.39
N SER A 195 16.75 -1.49 -0.07
CA SER A 195 15.52 -1.12 0.65
C SER A 195 14.28 -1.58 -0.09
N PHE A 196 14.22 -1.41 -1.42
CA PHE A 196 13.03 -1.82 -2.19
C PHE A 196 12.77 -3.33 -2.05
N LEU A 197 13.81 -4.15 -2.13
CA LEU A 197 13.71 -5.61 -2.06
C LEU A 197 13.36 -6.06 -0.64
N SER A 198 14.05 -5.51 0.37
CA SER A 198 13.79 -5.80 1.78
C SER A 198 12.37 -5.39 2.19
N ALA A 199 11.88 -4.27 1.70
CA ALA A 199 10.53 -3.82 1.98
C ALA A 199 9.47 -4.73 1.33
N ARG A 200 9.74 -5.29 0.14
CA ARG A 200 8.83 -6.28 -0.49
C ARG A 200 8.74 -7.55 0.34
N TYR A 201 9.87 -8.02 0.89
CA TYR A 201 9.85 -9.10 1.86
C TYR A 201 9.13 -8.76 3.16
N LEU A 202 9.38 -7.58 3.72
CA LEU A 202 8.69 -7.09 4.93
C LEU A 202 7.17 -7.12 4.76
N ARG A 203 6.64 -6.76 3.59
CA ARG A 203 5.21 -6.87 3.27
C ARG A 203 4.65 -8.27 3.50
N HIS A 204 5.40 -9.31 3.15
CA HIS A 204 5.01 -10.70 3.39
C HIS A 204 5.21 -11.09 4.87
N ALA A 205 6.29 -10.61 5.50
CA ALA A 205 6.55 -10.85 6.92
C ALA A 205 5.45 -10.27 7.83
N LEU A 206 4.84 -9.13 7.46
CA LEU A 206 3.69 -8.55 8.17
C LEU A 206 2.45 -9.46 8.21
N LYS A 207 2.36 -10.44 7.29
CA LYS A 207 1.27 -11.42 7.24
C LYS A 207 1.54 -12.66 8.09
N LEU A 208 2.71 -12.76 8.71
CA LEU A 208 3.03 -13.87 9.61
C LEU A 208 2.14 -13.79 10.85
N GLY A 209 1.53 -14.92 11.22
CA GLY A 209 0.73 -15.07 12.44
C GLY A 209 1.58 -15.24 13.70
N VAL A 210 2.67 -14.46 13.83
CA VAL A 210 3.63 -14.58 14.93
C VAL A 210 3.15 -13.89 16.20
N VAL A 211 3.64 -14.36 17.35
CA VAL A 211 3.33 -13.80 18.68
C VAL A 211 4.60 -13.57 19.50
N GLY A 212 4.48 -12.93 20.66
CA GLY A 212 5.59 -12.75 21.60
C GLY A 212 6.75 -11.92 21.03
N ASN A 213 7.98 -12.37 21.28
CA ASN A 213 9.20 -11.64 20.88
C ASN A 213 9.38 -11.57 19.35
N ALA A 214 8.99 -12.63 18.61
CA ALA A 214 9.04 -12.60 17.15
C ALA A 214 8.15 -11.48 16.58
N LEU A 215 6.92 -11.34 17.10
CA LEU A 215 6.02 -10.24 16.75
C LEU A 215 6.64 -8.87 17.07
N TYR A 216 7.29 -8.73 18.22
CA TYR A 216 7.98 -7.48 18.58
C TYR A 216 9.02 -7.06 17.54
N PHE A 217 9.85 -7.99 17.06
CA PHE A 217 10.86 -7.69 16.03
C PHE A 217 10.24 -7.30 14.68
N ILE A 218 9.21 -8.03 14.22
CA ILE A 218 8.50 -7.69 12.98
C ILE A 218 7.86 -6.29 13.06
N VAL A 219 7.23 -5.98 14.20
CA VAL A 219 6.67 -4.64 14.46
C VAL A 219 7.78 -3.57 14.48
N ASN A 220 8.93 -3.86 15.09
CA ASN A 220 10.07 -2.95 15.09
C ASN A 220 10.60 -2.70 13.68
N PHE A 221 10.74 -3.71 12.82
CA PHE A 221 11.14 -3.52 11.42
C PHE A 221 10.17 -2.63 10.67
N TRP A 222 8.87 -2.84 10.86
CA TRP A 222 7.83 -2.01 10.28
C TRP A 222 7.89 -0.56 10.76
N HIS A 223 8.06 -0.31 12.07
CA HIS A 223 8.22 1.05 12.60
C HIS A 223 9.46 1.74 12.05
N ARG A 224 10.56 0.99 11.88
CA ARG A 224 11.79 1.52 11.28
C ARG A 224 11.56 1.90 9.81
N TYR A 225 10.86 1.07 9.06
CA TYR A 225 10.50 1.37 7.67
C TYR A 225 9.58 2.59 7.56
N LEU A 226 8.59 2.75 8.46
CA LEU A 226 7.77 3.97 8.53
C LEU A 226 8.58 5.23 8.83
N LYS A 227 9.57 5.14 9.73
CA LYS A 227 10.48 6.27 10.03
C LYS A 227 11.36 6.62 8.83
N ILE A 228 11.80 5.63 8.06
CA ILE A 228 12.51 5.85 6.79
C ILE A 228 11.58 6.59 5.82
N ALA A 229 10.32 6.15 5.67
CA ALA A 229 9.34 6.81 4.81
C ALA A 229 8.99 8.23 5.23
N ILE A 230 8.93 8.51 6.54
CA ILE A 230 8.78 9.88 7.09
C ILE A 230 9.92 10.77 6.58
N ASN A 231 11.18 10.32 6.72
CA ASN A 231 12.35 11.08 6.30
C ASN A 231 12.48 11.16 4.76
N ASP A 232 11.95 10.16 4.06
CA ASP A 232 12.00 10.07 2.59
C ASP A 232 10.90 10.88 1.90
N ALA A 233 9.87 11.31 2.63
CA ALA A 233 8.73 12.03 2.07
C ALA A 233 9.12 13.35 1.38
N GLU A 234 10.17 14.02 1.89
CA GLU A 234 10.70 15.27 1.34
C GLU A 234 11.54 15.07 0.06
N ARG A 235 12.21 13.93 -0.08
CA ARG A 235 13.21 13.70 -1.13
C ARG A 235 12.59 13.67 -2.51
N SER A 236 13.30 14.12 -3.54
CA SER A 236 12.79 14.02 -4.92
C SER A 236 12.75 12.57 -5.42
N GLY A 237 11.98 12.28 -6.49
CA GLY A 237 11.66 10.91 -6.93
C GLY A 237 12.88 10.01 -7.15
N ASP A 238 13.97 10.55 -7.71
CA ASP A 238 15.18 9.77 -8.00
C ASP A 238 16.03 9.50 -6.75
N GLU A 239 15.80 10.21 -5.64
CA GLU A 239 16.52 10.06 -4.36
C GLU A 239 15.73 9.26 -3.32
N SER A 240 14.52 8.84 -3.67
CA SER A 240 13.60 8.14 -2.79
C SER A 240 14.14 6.73 -2.48
N ILE A 241 14.33 6.42 -1.20
CA ILE A 241 14.66 5.07 -0.71
C ILE A 241 13.39 4.21 -0.65
N VAL A 242 12.22 4.84 -0.57
CA VAL A 242 10.94 4.16 -0.36
C VAL A 242 10.18 3.97 -1.67
N GLU A 243 9.91 2.71 -2.00
CA GLU A 243 8.94 2.36 -3.03
C GLU A 243 7.51 2.52 -2.47
N TRP A 244 6.89 3.68 -2.71
CA TRP A 244 5.59 4.03 -2.12
C TRP A 244 4.46 3.04 -2.39
N SER A 245 4.44 2.41 -3.57
CA SER A 245 3.50 1.33 -3.90
C SER A 245 3.65 0.13 -2.98
N ASN A 246 4.89 -0.24 -2.65
CA ASN A 246 5.15 -1.33 -1.73
C ASN A 246 4.80 -0.96 -0.29
N LEU A 247 5.06 0.29 0.12
CA LEU A 247 4.64 0.79 1.43
C LEU A 247 3.11 0.74 1.61
N ASP A 248 2.35 1.14 0.58
CA ASP A 248 0.89 0.99 0.58
C ASP A 248 0.47 -0.50 0.70
N GLY A 249 1.15 -1.37 -0.03
CA GLY A 249 0.98 -2.82 0.07
C GLY A 249 1.28 -3.39 1.46
N CYS A 250 2.20 -2.78 2.22
CA CYS A 250 2.47 -3.13 3.61
C CYS A 250 1.30 -2.73 4.53
N PHE A 251 0.73 -1.53 4.36
CA PHE A 251 -0.47 -1.12 5.08
C PHE A 251 -1.64 -2.08 4.86
N GLN A 252 -1.87 -2.51 3.62
CA GLN A 252 -2.88 -3.52 3.29
C GLN A 252 -2.63 -4.89 3.92
N SER A 253 -1.38 -5.17 4.29
CA SER A 253 -0.95 -6.45 4.87
C SER A 253 -0.97 -6.45 6.39
N LEU A 254 -1.28 -5.31 7.03
CA LEU A 254 -1.36 -5.22 8.49
C LEU A 254 -2.54 -6.06 9.02
N PRO A 255 -2.39 -6.70 10.20
CA PRO A 255 -3.49 -7.42 10.80
C PRO A 255 -4.67 -6.50 11.13
N SER A 256 -5.86 -7.10 11.17
CA SER A 256 -7.05 -6.47 11.76
C SER A 256 -7.07 -6.64 13.28
N GLY A 257 -8.00 -5.97 13.96
CA GLY A 257 -8.17 -6.10 15.40
C GLY A 257 -7.28 -5.16 16.20
N ALA A 258 -7.24 -5.43 17.50
CA ALA A 258 -6.45 -4.68 18.47
C ALA A 258 -4.94 -4.65 18.14
N LEU A 259 -4.42 -5.69 17.49
CA LEU A 259 -2.99 -5.76 17.12
C LEU A 259 -2.57 -4.64 16.16
N ARG A 260 -3.51 -4.08 15.40
CA ARG A 260 -3.22 -3.02 14.43
C ARG A 260 -2.58 -1.79 15.06
N THR A 261 -2.90 -1.46 16.31
CA THR A 261 -2.28 -0.32 17.02
C THR A 261 -0.82 -0.55 17.36
N ALA A 262 -0.40 -1.81 17.56
CA ALA A 262 1.00 -2.12 17.78
C ALA A 262 1.81 -1.81 16.51
N TYR A 263 1.26 -2.12 15.32
CA TYR A 263 1.89 -1.83 14.05
C TYR A 263 1.87 -0.35 13.69
N ALA A 264 0.79 0.37 13.95
CA ALA A 264 0.69 1.79 13.64
C ALA A 264 0.25 2.60 14.86
N PRO A 265 1.15 2.83 15.84
CA PRO A 265 0.83 3.68 16.98
C PRO A 265 0.35 5.06 16.51
N PRO A 266 -0.68 5.67 17.14
CA PRO A 266 -1.24 6.93 16.67
C PRO A 266 -0.23 8.06 16.42
N PRO A 267 0.78 8.30 17.29
CA PRO A 267 1.80 9.32 17.02
C PRO A 267 2.63 9.03 15.77
N LEU A 268 3.14 7.79 15.63
CA LEU A 268 3.98 7.42 14.48
C LEU A 268 3.21 7.50 13.16
N LEU A 269 1.95 7.04 13.15
CA LEU A 269 1.11 7.12 11.95
C LEU A 269 0.75 8.58 11.62
N ALA A 270 0.47 9.40 12.64
CA ALA A 270 0.20 10.81 12.47
C ALA A 270 1.38 11.56 11.85
N ASP A 271 2.59 11.32 12.34
CA ASP A 271 3.83 11.92 11.79
C ASP A 271 3.99 11.53 10.31
N PHE A 272 3.84 10.23 10.01
CA PHE A 272 3.90 9.73 8.64
C PHE A 272 2.87 10.37 7.71
N LEU A 273 1.61 10.47 8.14
CA LEU A 273 0.56 11.05 7.34
C LEU A 273 0.71 12.57 7.19
N ALA A 274 1.12 13.27 8.24
CA ALA A 274 1.39 14.70 8.16
C ALA A 274 2.49 14.98 7.13
N GLN A 275 3.60 14.24 7.18
CA GLN A 275 4.69 14.34 6.20
C GLN A 275 4.22 14.06 4.78
N THR A 276 3.51 12.95 4.56
CA THR A 276 3.02 12.61 3.22
C THR A 276 1.95 13.57 2.71
N ILE A 277 1.14 14.19 3.56
CA ILE A 277 0.20 15.25 3.16
C ILE A 277 0.96 16.53 2.78
N VAL A 278 1.90 16.97 3.63
CA VAL A 278 2.72 18.17 3.41
C VAL A 278 3.48 18.07 2.08
N TYR A 279 4.10 16.92 1.82
CA TYR A 279 4.87 16.67 0.59
C TYR A 279 4.05 16.06 -0.57
N ARG A 280 2.71 16.08 -0.49
CA ARG A 280 1.78 15.64 -1.55
C ARG A 280 1.96 14.19 -2.04
N ARG A 281 2.29 13.29 -1.12
CA ARG A 281 2.44 11.84 -1.33
C ARG A 281 1.29 11.01 -0.77
N SER A 282 0.30 11.61 -0.13
CA SER A 282 -0.84 10.88 0.47
C SER A 282 -1.59 9.99 -0.54
N ASN A 283 -1.67 10.40 -1.81
CA ASN A 283 -2.26 9.60 -2.89
C ASN A 283 -1.44 8.35 -3.28
N LYS A 284 -0.19 8.23 -2.82
CA LYS A 284 0.66 7.05 -3.04
C LYS A 284 0.45 5.97 -2.00
N VAL A 285 -0.14 6.32 -0.85
CA VAL A 285 -0.41 5.42 0.28
C VAL A 285 -1.89 5.50 0.72
N PRO A 286 -2.85 5.36 -0.21
CA PRO A 286 -4.27 5.52 0.10
C PRO A 286 -4.76 4.55 1.18
N SER A 287 -4.14 3.37 1.30
CA SER A 287 -4.51 2.34 2.27
C SER A 287 -4.27 2.80 3.71
N ALA A 288 -3.25 3.63 3.96
CA ALA A 288 -3.01 4.18 5.30
C ALA A 288 -4.20 5.03 5.77
N LEU A 289 -4.68 5.94 4.92
CA LEU A 289 -5.87 6.74 5.23
C LEU A 289 -7.13 5.89 5.28
N GLN A 290 -7.30 4.96 4.34
CA GLN A 290 -8.48 4.10 4.29
C GLN A 290 -8.59 3.17 5.52
N ILE A 291 -7.48 2.62 6.00
CA ILE A 291 -7.48 1.65 7.10
C ILE A 291 -7.62 2.34 8.46
N PHE A 292 -7.08 3.55 8.61
CA PHE A 292 -6.95 4.21 9.91
C PHE A 292 -7.87 5.42 10.12
N PHE A 293 -8.38 6.02 9.05
CA PHE A 293 -9.15 7.27 9.08
C PHE A 293 -10.45 7.20 8.27
N CYS A 294 -10.75 6.07 7.60
CA CYS A 294 -12.01 5.97 6.88
C CYS A 294 -13.18 5.90 7.86
N VAL A 295 -14.20 6.74 7.62
CA VAL A 295 -15.46 6.64 8.34
C VAL A 295 -16.06 5.26 8.01
N PRO A 296 -16.34 4.41 9.01
CA PRO A 296 -16.87 3.09 8.76
C PRO A 296 -18.18 3.19 7.96
N HIS A 297 -18.23 2.50 6.82
CA HIS A 297 -19.42 2.46 5.99
C HIS A 297 -20.52 1.68 6.72
N MET A 298 -21.59 2.38 7.07
CA MET A 298 -22.76 1.77 7.69
C MET A 298 -23.78 1.47 6.60
N ASP A 299 -23.95 0.18 6.27
CA ASP A 299 -24.99 -0.26 5.36
C ASP A 299 -26.33 -0.41 6.12
N PRO A 300 -27.33 0.45 5.86
CA PRO A 300 -28.62 0.40 6.54
C PRO A 300 -29.40 -0.91 6.26
N ILE A 301 -29.13 -1.59 5.14
CA ILE A 301 -29.82 -2.85 4.79
C ILE A 301 -29.29 -4.01 5.64
N SER A 302 -27.99 -3.98 5.97
CA SER A 302 -27.36 -4.94 6.87
C SER A 302 -27.82 -4.76 8.33
N LEU A 303 -28.18 -3.54 8.71
CA LEU A 303 -28.71 -3.18 10.03
C LEU A 303 -30.12 -3.73 10.28
N ASP A 304 -31.03 -3.65 9.29
CA ASP A 304 -32.42 -4.13 9.42
C ASP A 304 -32.53 -5.66 9.51
N LYS A 305 -31.54 -6.39 8.98
CA LYS A 305 -31.58 -7.86 8.95
C LYS A 305 -30.97 -8.53 10.20
N GLY A 306 -30.54 -7.76 11.20
CA GLY A 306 -29.82 -8.29 12.37
C GLY A 306 -28.51 -9.01 12.03
N LEU A 307 -28.05 -8.91 10.78
CA LEU A 307 -26.84 -9.54 10.25
C LEU A 307 -25.63 -8.64 10.54
N PHE A 308 -25.37 -8.39 11.83
CA PHE A 308 -24.12 -7.77 12.27
C PHE A 308 -22.88 -8.63 11.97
N SER A 309 -23.06 -9.86 11.48
CA SER A 309 -21.96 -10.76 11.12
C SER A 309 -21.12 -10.30 9.92
N ARG A 310 -21.56 -9.28 9.16
CA ARG A 310 -20.82 -8.75 8.00
C ARG A 310 -20.36 -7.31 8.13
N ILE A 311 -20.79 -6.58 9.14
CA ILE A 311 -20.22 -5.27 9.43
C ILE A 311 -18.90 -5.52 10.16
N SER A 312 -17.82 -5.69 9.40
CA SER A 312 -16.44 -5.76 9.87
C SER A 312 -15.97 -4.38 10.41
N ILE A 313 -16.80 -3.72 11.21
CA ILE A 313 -16.32 -2.63 12.05
C ILE A 313 -15.60 -3.31 13.20
N ASP A 314 -14.30 -3.42 13.06
CA ASP A 314 -13.44 -3.71 14.19
C ASP A 314 -13.74 -2.67 15.29
N LYS A 315 -14.37 -3.12 16.37
CA LYS A 315 -14.82 -2.25 17.47
C LYS A 315 -13.65 -1.47 18.08
N THR A 316 -12.44 -2.00 17.97
CA THR A 316 -11.24 -1.30 18.43
C THR A 316 -10.93 -0.10 17.54
N HIS A 317 -11.10 -0.24 16.22
CA HIS A 317 -10.87 0.83 15.26
C HIS A 317 -11.75 2.05 15.53
N PHE A 318 -13.04 1.84 15.79
CA PHE A 318 -13.96 2.92 16.15
C PHE A 318 -13.52 3.70 17.40
N ARG A 319 -13.07 2.99 18.45
CA ARG A 319 -12.62 3.60 19.71
C ARG A 319 -11.34 4.40 19.56
N LEU A 320 -10.50 4.01 18.61
CA LEU A 320 -9.17 4.60 18.41
C LEU A 320 -9.19 5.76 17.42
N LEU A 321 -10.21 5.84 16.57
CA LEU A 321 -10.35 6.89 15.57
C LEU A 321 -10.18 8.31 16.17
N PRO A 322 -10.77 8.68 17.34
CA PRO A 322 -10.49 9.96 17.98
C PRO A 322 -9.01 10.20 18.31
N VAL A 323 -8.32 9.14 18.75
CA VAL A 323 -6.90 9.20 19.13
C VAL A 323 -6.04 9.42 17.88
N TYR A 324 -6.36 8.73 16.78
CA TYR A 324 -5.68 8.93 15.49
C TYR A 324 -5.92 10.33 14.91
N HIS A 325 -7.15 10.86 14.93
CA HIS A 325 -7.40 12.22 14.49
C HIS A 325 -6.68 13.25 15.34
N ALA A 326 -6.76 13.14 16.67
CA ALA A 326 -6.09 14.07 17.57
C ALA A 326 -4.57 14.05 17.37
N ALA A 327 -3.97 12.88 17.17
CA ALA A 327 -2.56 12.76 16.85
C ALA A 327 -2.22 13.40 15.49
N LEU A 328 -3.01 13.15 14.44
CA LEU A 328 -2.79 13.72 13.12
C LEU A 328 -2.89 15.25 13.13
N PHE A 329 -3.90 15.81 13.80
CA PHE A 329 -4.04 17.26 13.92
C PHE A 329 -2.89 17.89 14.69
N ARG A 330 -2.42 17.24 15.75
CA ARG A 330 -1.24 17.69 16.49
C ARG A 330 0.00 17.67 15.59
N ALA A 331 0.26 16.55 14.91
CA ALA A 331 1.41 16.45 14.00
C ALA A 331 1.36 17.51 12.90
N LEU A 332 0.19 17.72 12.25
CA LEU A 332 0.00 18.76 11.25
C LEU A 332 0.22 20.18 11.79
N ALA A 333 -0.12 20.45 13.05
CA ALA A 333 0.10 21.75 13.69
C ALA A 333 1.57 22.00 14.06
N GLU A 334 2.36 20.93 14.23
CA GLU A 334 3.79 21.02 14.55
C GLU A 334 4.66 21.35 13.32
N PHE A 335 4.16 21.17 12.10
CA PHE A 335 4.88 21.56 10.88
C PHE A 335 4.91 23.09 10.75
N PRO A 336 6.09 23.73 10.88
CA PRO A 336 6.21 25.17 10.74
C PRO A 336 5.78 25.59 9.33
N HIS A 337 5.05 26.69 9.21
CA HIS A 337 4.66 27.32 7.94
C HIS A 337 5.87 27.87 7.12
N GLU A 338 7.08 27.40 7.38
CA GLU A 338 8.30 27.87 6.72
C GLU A 338 8.46 27.35 5.29
N SER A 339 7.59 26.44 4.85
CA SER A 339 7.51 26.11 3.42
C SER A 339 7.07 27.36 2.64
N PRO A 340 7.78 27.79 1.58
CA PRO A 340 7.52 29.04 0.83
C PRO A 340 6.19 29.08 0.06
N LEU A 341 5.28 28.15 0.35
CA LEU A 341 3.93 28.10 -0.17
C LEU A 341 3.04 29.06 0.62
N LEU A 342 2.20 29.83 -0.08
CA LEU A 342 1.25 30.76 0.53
C LEU A 342 0.38 30.04 1.59
N PRO A 343 0.24 30.57 2.82
CA PRO A 343 -0.53 29.94 3.91
C PRO A 343 -1.97 29.56 3.52
N SER A 344 -2.58 30.32 2.59
CA SER A 344 -3.94 30.05 2.09
C SER A 344 -4.02 28.77 1.24
N GLU A 345 -2.99 28.44 0.47
CA GLU A 345 -2.96 27.22 -0.33
C GLU A 345 -2.72 25.99 0.54
N GLN A 346 -1.95 26.11 1.63
CA GLN A 346 -1.64 25.00 2.52
C GLN A 346 -2.87 24.54 3.32
N ASN A 347 -3.65 25.50 3.85
CA ASN A 347 -4.90 25.19 4.56
C ASN A 347 -5.94 24.54 3.64
N GLY A 348 -6.09 25.03 2.40
CA GLY A 348 -6.95 24.39 1.41
C GLY A 348 -6.53 22.95 1.10
N ARG A 349 -5.22 22.70 0.98
CA ARG A 349 -4.66 21.37 0.67
C ARG A 349 -4.84 20.35 1.78
N ILE A 350 -4.57 20.74 3.02
CA ILE A 350 -4.81 19.87 4.18
C ILE A 350 -6.30 19.55 4.23
N HIS A 351 -7.16 20.57 4.09
CA HIS A 351 -8.61 20.40 4.08
C HIS A 351 -9.06 19.45 2.97
N ASP A 352 -8.53 19.55 1.75
CA ASP A 352 -8.87 18.67 0.63
C ASP A 352 -8.39 17.23 0.82
N ALA A 353 -7.17 17.03 1.32
CA ALA A 353 -6.61 15.70 1.57
C ALA A 353 -7.37 14.92 2.64
N VAL A 354 -7.93 15.64 3.63
CA VAL A 354 -8.70 15.06 4.72
C VAL A 354 -10.22 15.17 4.52
N LYS A 355 -10.65 15.75 3.40
CA LYS A 355 -12.07 15.98 3.07
C LYS A 355 -12.80 14.65 2.97
N GLY A 356 -13.85 14.48 3.76
CA GLY A 356 -14.64 13.26 3.80
C GLY A 356 -14.01 12.09 4.56
N MET A 357 -12.80 12.27 5.09
CA MET A 357 -12.16 11.34 6.02
C MET A 357 -12.29 11.82 7.46
N ILE A 358 -12.51 13.12 7.68
CA ILE A 358 -12.70 13.72 9.01
C ILE A 358 -14.10 14.33 9.10
N LEU A 359 -14.79 14.07 10.21
CA LEU A 359 -15.97 14.84 10.60
C LEU A 359 -15.50 16.23 11.04
N PHE A 360 -15.74 17.25 10.22
CA PHE A 360 -15.33 18.62 10.51
C PHE A 360 -16.21 19.23 11.62
N GLY A 361 -15.57 19.73 12.68
CA GLY A 361 -16.22 20.47 13.77
C GLY A 361 -16.33 19.67 15.07
N ASP A 362 -15.88 20.27 16.17
CA ASP A 362 -15.90 19.69 17.51
C ASP A 362 -17.29 19.17 17.90
N GLN A 363 -18.35 19.86 17.47
CA GLN A 363 -19.73 19.44 17.73
C GLN A 363 -20.11 18.16 16.98
N ILE A 364 -19.76 18.04 15.69
CA ILE A 364 -20.08 16.85 14.88
C ILE A 364 -19.31 15.64 15.41
N TRP A 365 -18.08 15.85 15.84
CA TRP A 365 -17.26 14.83 16.48
C TRP A 365 -17.84 14.38 17.83
N THR A 366 -18.25 15.34 18.65
CA THR A 366 -18.91 15.09 19.94
C THR A 366 -20.20 14.31 19.73
N ASP A 367 -21.04 14.72 18.78
CA ASP A 367 -22.31 14.08 18.45
C ASP A 367 -22.12 12.66 17.92
N TYR A 368 -21.07 12.43 17.13
CA TYR A 368 -20.71 11.10 16.63
C TYR A 368 -20.23 10.18 17.77
N CYS A 369 -19.33 10.68 18.63
CA CYS A 369 -18.84 9.93 19.78
C CYS A 369 -19.97 9.61 20.77
N GLU A 370 -20.90 10.56 20.98
CA GLU A 370 -22.07 10.38 21.84
C GLU A 370 -23.03 9.34 21.25
N ALA A 371 -23.37 9.44 19.96
CA ALA A 371 -24.25 8.48 19.29
C ALA A 371 -23.65 7.06 19.28
N ALA A 372 -22.35 6.94 19.10
CA ALA A 372 -21.68 5.65 19.14
C ALA A 372 -21.55 5.07 20.54
N LYS A 373 -21.34 5.91 21.56
CA LYS A 373 -21.43 5.51 22.97
C LYS A 373 -22.84 5.01 23.30
N GLN A 374 -23.88 5.66 22.81
CA GLN A 374 -25.28 5.23 23.01
C GLN A 374 -25.55 3.86 22.35
N ILE A 375 -25.07 3.63 21.13
CA ILE A 375 -25.14 2.30 20.46
C ILE A 375 -24.37 1.24 21.27
N TRP A 376 -23.20 1.60 21.79
CA TRP A 376 -22.40 0.71 22.64
C TRP A 376 -23.14 0.34 23.93
N ASP A 377 -23.65 1.31 24.66
CA ASP A 377 -24.36 1.11 25.92
C ASP A 377 -25.65 0.30 25.70
N TYR A 378 -26.37 0.54 24.59
CA TYR A 378 -27.52 -0.28 24.19
C TYR A 378 -27.17 -1.75 24.02
N HIS A 379 -26.06 -2.07 23.31
CA HIS A 379 -25.69 -3.46 23.04
C HIS A 379 -25.01 -4.18 24.21
N TYR A 380 -24.35 -3.44 25.12
CA TYR A 380 -23.45 -4.03 26.10
C TYR A 380 -23.79 -3.76 27.56
N ARG A 381 -24.51 -2.67 27.87
CA ARG A 381 -24.93 -2.35 29.24
C ARG A 381 -26.39 -2.68 29.51
N ASN A 382 -27.25 -2.68 28.48
CA ASN A 382 -28.66 -3.02 28.63
C ASN A 382 -28.95 -4.53 28.43
N LEU A 383 -28.23 -5.37 29.17
CA LEU A 383 -28.70 -6.72 29.50
C LEU A 383 -29.63 -6.72 30.73
N SER A 384 -29.82 -5.57 31.39
CA SER A 384 -30.89 -5.40 32.38
C SER A 384 -32.16 -4.87 31.72
N SER A 385 -33.27 -5.60 31.90
CA SER A 385 -34.51 -5.59 31.13
C SER A 385 -35.41 -4.34 31.22
N GLU A 386 -34.97 -3.22 31.78
CA GLU A 386 -35.91 -2.12 32.13
C GLU A 386 -35.35 -0.72 31.85
N SER A 387 -35.14 -0.38 30.57
CA SER A 387 -35.11 1.03 30.19
C SER A 387 -35.66 1.23 28.77
N TYR A 388 -36.52 2.24 28.62
CA TYR A 388 -37.06 2.69 27.34
C TYR A 388 -35.94 3.17 26.42
N THR A 389 -35.34 2.23 25.70
CA THR A 389 -34.34 2.54 24.69
C THR A 389 -35.02 2.97 23.41
N LEU A 390 -34.67 4.17 22.93
CA LEU A 390 -34.95 4.58 21.56
C LEU A 390 -34.50 3.45 20.60
N PRO A 391 -35.22 3.21 19.50
CA PRO A 391 -34.83 2.18 18.54
C PRO A 391 -33.41 2.42 18.07
N LEU A 392 -32.59 1.36 18.02
CA LEU A 392 -31.21 1.39 17.56
C LEU A 392 -31.06 2.14 16.21
N SER A 393 -32.06 2.01 15.34
CA SER A 393 -32.18 2.71 14.06
C SER A 393 -32.13 4.25 14.17
N TYR A 394 -32.56 4.84 15.28
CA TYR A 394 -32.48 6.28 15.54
C TYR A 394 -31.03 6.77 15.69
N TYR A 395 -30.21 6.06 16.47
CA TYR A 395 -28.81 6.42 16.69
C TYR A 395 -27.97 6.21 15.42
N PHE A 396 -28.25 5.13 14.68
CA PHE A 396 -27.65 4.90 13.38
C PHE A 396 -28.07 5.96 12.35
N HIS A 397 -29.32 6.39 12.37
CA HIS A 397 -29.78 7.51 11.54
C HIS A 397 -29.06 8.80 11.90
N LYS A 398 -28.85 9.11 13.19
CA LYS A 398 -28.07 10.28 13.63
C LYS A 398 -26.64 10.24 13.10
N ILE A 399 -25.92 9.11 13.23
CA ILE A 399 -24.57 8.95 12.66
C ILE A 399 -24.57 9.06 11.14
N THR A 400 -25.55 8.47 10.47
CA THR A 400 -25.66 8.51 9.01
C THR A 400 -25.96 9.93 8.51
N CYS A 401 -26.77 10.70 9.23
CA CYS A 401 -27.04 12.10 8.93
C CYS A 401 -25.82 12.98 9.18
N LEU A 402 -25.06 12.75 10.26
CA LEU A 402 -23.77 13.43 10.50
C LEU A 402 -22.77 13.13 9.37
N ALA A 403 -22.72 11.87 8.90
CA ALA A 403 -21.87 11.47 7.78
C ALA A 403 -22.36 11.97 6.40
N ARG A 404 -23.67 12.21 6.21
CA ARG A 404 -24.25 12.75 4.97
C ARG A 404 -24.16 14.28 4.88
N ASN A 405 -24.05 14.97 6.01
CA ASN A 405 -23.78 16.41 6.06
C ASN A 405 -22.32 16.76 5.74
N ILE A 406 -21.46 15.75 5.54
CA ILE A 406 -20.17 15.92 4.88
C ILE A 406 -20.46 16.17 3.39
N PRO A 407 -20.07 17.32 2.81
CA PRO A 407 -20.34 17.62 1.40
C PRO A 407 -19.72 16.53 0.51
N ARG A 408 -20.58 15.72 -0.13
CA ARG A 408 -20.17 14.73 -1.12
C ARG A 408 -19.74 15.47 -2.39
N CYS A 409 -18.52 15.21 -2.85
CA CYS A 409 -18.10 15.65 -4.18
C CYS A 409 -18.81 14.81 -5.23
N GLU A 410 -19.72 15.43 -5.98
CA GLU A 410 -19.98 15.02 -7.35
C GLU A 410 -18.69 15.21 -8.15
N SER A 411 -18.27 14.19 -8.88
CA SER A 411 -17.12 14.27 -9.78
C SER A 411 -17.36 15.37 -10.82
N PRO A 412 -16.41 16.27 -11.10
CA PRO A 412 -16.54 17.17 -12.23
C PRO A 412 -16.59 16.33 -13.52
N GLN A 413 -17.67 16.45 -14.28
CA GLN A 413 -17.80 15.91 -15.64
C GLN A 413 -16.94 16.68 -16.63
#